data_AF-A0A4U7DAP1-F1
#
_entry.id   AF-A0A4U7DAP1-F1
#
_cell.length_a   1.000
_cell.length_b   1.000
_cell.length_c   1.000
_cell.angle_alpha   90.00
_cell.angle_beta   90.00
_cell.angle_gamma   90.00
#
_symmetry.space_group_name_H-M   'P 1'
#
loop_
_entity.id
_entity.type
_entity.pdbx_description
1 polymer ?
#
loop_
_entity_poly.entity_id
_entity_poly.type
_entity_poly.pdbx_seq_one_letter_code
_entity_poly.pdbx_strand_id
1 'polypeptide(L)'
;RSDSLVHLGLVRSIKIGNDPLQLFYPGSHLVATGLAKVAAVDVPRAMMLVMWAYTLLFFASVALCVWFLVPDRRALGVGAFSAFLLLPVNNVSTYLHFHTYSIGMLFVPFVLYLVFSHLIGGDGRERLVERVADGRGAIDRAGLGYDDGAAFDVGLRRPAPTTYLLPPVLFALLLVHPQVALNVMLLLGGMAVAQHAFRWFRPNDPIAGYRLVTLQTIFLTVAFAAWIATHEWQFINTAEAMIQSVSDFVTGDGSATPRVASQRESASSVGASIQVLFVKLFGVAAVYSLLAAGVVAGRLTGYLGPPAGAGSMRSTPDTARDVTALFFAGCLLLFPFFAAHLVGSIS
;
A
#
# COMPACT_ATOMS: atom_id res chain seq x y z
N ARG A 1 13.34 11.83 -22.06
CA ARG A 1 13.24 10.98 -20.84
C ARG A 1 14.53 11.13 -20.06
N SER A 2 14.58 12.03 -19.07
CA SER A 2 15.79 12.41 -18.31
C SER A 2 15.58 12.39 -16.79
N ASP A 3 14.53 11.73 -16.32
CA ASP A 3 14.03 11.87 -14.95
C ASP A 3 15.02 11.36 -13.88
N SER A 4 15.69 10.24 -14.14
CA SER A 4 16.76 9.75 -13.24
C SER A 4 17.95 10.68 -13.14
N LEU A 5 18.26 11.46 -14.18
CA LEU A 5 19.35 12.45 -14.14
C LEU A 5 18.93 13.69 -13.35
N VAL A 6 17.65 14.06 -13.38
CA VAL A 6 17.08 15.10 -12.50
C VAL A 6 17.25 14.66 -11.05
N HIS A 7 16.81 13.45 -10.69
CA HIS A 7 16.98 12.91 -9.35
C HIS A 7 18.46 12.81 -8.93
N LEU A 8 19.36 12.43 -9.84
CA LEU A 8 20.80 12.42 -9.58
C LEU A 8 21.32 13.83 -9.22
N GLY A 9 20.86 14.85 -9.95
CA GLY A 9 21.13 16.25 -9.63
C GLY A 9 20.64 16.63 -8.24
N LEU A 10 19.43 16.22 -7.87
CA LEU A 10 18.84 16.49 -6.54
C LEU A 10 19.58 15.78 -5.41
N VAL A 11 19.99 14.51 -5.57
CA VAL A 11 20.79 13.83 -4.54
C VAL A 11 22.16 14.50 -4.39
N ARG A 12 22.78 14.94 -5.50
CA ARG A 12 24.05 15.68 -5.46
C ARG A 12 23.89 17.04 -4.79
N SER A 13 22.77 17.74 -5.00
CA SER A 13 22.51 19.04 -4.38
C SER A 13 22.38 18.94 -2.85
N ILE A 14 21.70 17.91 -2.34
CA ILE A 14 21.65 17.63 -0.90
C ILE A 14 23.04 17.29 -0.37
N LYS A 15 23.82 16.49 -1.12
CA LYS A 15 25.17 16.08 -0.71
C LYS A 15 26.11 17.28 -0.49
N ILE A 16 25.97 18.35 -1.27
CA ILE A 16 26.79 19.58 -1.15
C ILE A 16 26.24 20.59 -0.12
N GLY A 17 25.13 20.28 0.57
CA GLY A 17 24.63 21.06 1.70
C GLY A 17 23.33 21.83 1.47
N ASN A 18 22.66 21.64 0.33
CA ASN A 18 21.34 22.26 0.12
C ASN A 18 20.29 21.65 1.05
N ASP A 19 19.33 22.47 1.47
CA ASP A 19 18.24 22.02 2.34
C ASP A 19 17.35 20.99 1.60
N PRO A 20 17.29 19.73 2.05
CA PRO A 20 16.46 18.72 1.43
C PRO A 20 14.96 19.02 1.56
N LEU A 21 14.53 19.79 2.57
CA LEU A 21 13.11 20.06 2.82
C LEU A 21 12.50 21.05 1.82
N GLN A 22 13.29 21.67 0.95
CA GLN A 22 12.78 22.43 -0.21
C GLN A 22 12.25 21.52 -1.33
N LEU A 23 12.57 20.21 -1.29
CA LEU A 23 12.06 19.26 -2.26
C LEU A 23 10.67 18.79 -1.84
N PHE A 24 9.75 18.71 -2.80
CA PHE A 24 8.40 18.21 -2.56
C PHE A 24 8.34 16.74 -2.07
N TYR A 25 9.35 15.93 -2.39
CA TYR A 25 9.49 14.52 -1.99
C TYR A 25 10.95 14.18 -1.61
N PRO A 26 11.43 14.59 -0.44
CA PRO A 26 12.84 14.45 -0.08
C PRO A 26 13.23 13.04 0.35
N GLY A 27 12.27 12.18 0.70
CA GLY A 27 12.50 10.94 1.43
C GLY A 27 13.52 10.01 0.75
N SER A 28 13.29 9.63 -0.51
CA SER A 28 14.21 8.73 -1.22
C SER A 28 15.57 9.39 -1.51
N HIS A 29 15.60 10.72 -1.73
CA HIS A 29 16.83 11.48 -1.96
C HIS A 29 17.69 11.54 -0.68
N LEU A 30 17.05 11.69 0.48
CA LEU A 30 17.70 11.63 1.78
C LEU A 30 18.29 10.25 2.05
N VAL A 31 17.54 9.18 1.78
CA VAL A 31 18.04 7.80 1.93
C VAL A 31 19.24 7.56 1.00
N ALA A 32 19.16 7.98 -0.27
CA ALA A 32 20.27 7.85 -1.21
C ALA A 32 21.52 8.66 -0.78
N THR A 33 21.32 9.89 -0.29
CA THR A 33 22.41 10.73 0.22
C THR A 33 23.06 10.11 1.46
N GLY A 34 22.24 9.63 2.41
CA GLY A 34 22.72 8.95 3.61
C GLY A 34 23.47 7.67 3.29
N LEU A 35 22.94 6.85 2.38
CA LEU A 35 23.57 5.60 1.95
C LEU A 35 24.91 5.87 1.24
N ALA A 36 24.99 6.90 0.38
CA ALA A 36 26.26 7.29 -0.25
C ALA A 36 27.33 7.67 0.79
N LYS A 37 26.93 8.33 1.88
CA LYS A 37 27.83 8.71 2.98
C LYS A 37 28.25 7.49 3.82
N VAL A 38 27.28 6.68 4.27
CA VAL A 38 27.51 5.57 5.20
C VAL A 38 28.20 4.38 4.54
N ALA A 39 27.78 4.00 3.34
CA ALA A 39 28.37 2.87 2.61
C ALA A 39 29.61 3.27 1.79
N ALA A 40 30.04 4.54 1.85
CA ALA A 40 31.17 5.09 1.10
C ALA A 40 31.11 4.79 -0.41
N VAL A 41 29.91 4.79 -0.99
CA VAL A 41 29.68 4.60 -2.44
C VAL A 41 29.38 5.93 -3.13
N ASP A 42 29.58 5.98 -4.43
CA ASP A 42 29.17 7.10 -5.26
C ASP A 42 27.63 7.22 -5.33
N VAL A 43 27.15 8.44 -5.58
CA VAL A 43 25.72 8.77 -5.59
C VAL A 43 24.90 7.89 -6.55
N PRO A 44 25.33 7.64 -7.81
CA PRO A 44 24.60 6.74 -8.71
C PRO A 44 24.42 5.33 -8.13
N ARG A 45 25.47 4.74 -7.53
CA ARG A 45 25.35 3.41 -6.90
C ARG A 45 24.42 3.43 -5.69
N ALA A 46 24.49 4.46 -4.85
CA ALA A 46 23.57 4.61 -3.73
C ALA A 46 22.10 4.66 -4.21
N MET A 47 21.81 5.43 -5.26
CA MET A 47 20.46 5.49 -5.85
C MET A 47 19.99 4.14 -6.39
N MET A 48 20.87 3.39 -7.09
CA MET A 48 20.54 2.04 -7.54
C MET A 48 20.24 1.10 -6.36
N LEU A 49 21.07 1.13 -5.32
CA LEU A 49 20.88 0.30 -4.11
C LEU A 49 19.58 0.62 -3.38
N VAL A 50 19.19 1.91 -3.31
CA VAL A 50 17.88 2.30 -2.77
C VAL A 50 16.75 1.61 -3.55
N MET A 51 16.79 1.68 -4.88
CA MET A 51 15.76 1.05 -5.71
C MET A 51 15.67 -0.46 -5.49
N TRP A 52 16.83 -1.13 -5.40
CA TRP A 52 16.89 -2.56 -5.09
C TRP A 52 16.34 -2.87 -3.69
N ALA A 53 16.68 -2.07 -2.68
CA ALA A 53 16.18 -2.26 -1.32
C ALA A 53 14.65 -2.18 -1.25
N TYR A 54 14.03 -1.20 -1.91
CA TYR A 54 12.56 -1.09 -1.97
C TYR A 54 11.93 -2.22 -2.79
N THR A 55 12.60 -2.71 -3.82
CA THR A 55 12.12 -3.87 -4.60
C THR A 55 12.13 -5.15 -3.77
N LEU A 56 13.19 -5.39 -2.99
CA LEU A 56 13.27 -6.53 -2.07
C LEU A 56 12.25 -6.40 -0.93
N LEU A 57 12.08 -5.20 -0.38
CA LEU A 57 11.07 -4.90 0.63
C LEU A 57 9.66 -5.18 0.10
N PHE A 58 9.38 -4.84 -1.16
CA PHE A 58 8.12 -5.15 -1.83
C PHE A 58 7.86 -6.66 -1.85
N PHE A 59 8.82 -7.48 -2.32
CA PHE A 59 8.66 -8.93 -2.35
C PHE A 59 8.40 -9.52 -0.96
N ALA A 60 9.22 -9.12 0.03
CA ALA A 60 9.07 -9.57 1.40
C ALA A 60 7.71 -9.19 1.99
N SER A 61 7.27 -7.95 1.76
CA SER A 61 6.03 -7.43 2.34
C SER A 61 4.79 -8.04 1.70
N VAL A 62 4.78 -8.31 0.39
CA VAL A 62 3.67 -9.03 -0.26
C VAL A 62 3.55 -10.45 0.31
N ALA A 63 4.68 -11.16 0.45
CA ALA A 63 4.70 -12.48 1.07
C ALA A 63 4.18 -12.45 2.51
N LEU A 64 4.60 -11.45 3.29
CA LEU A 64 4.13 -11.23 4.66
C LEU A 64 2.62 -10.92 4.70
N CYS A 65 2.10 -10.03 3.85
CA CYS A 65 0.67 -9.75 3.77
C CYS A 65 -0.15 -11.02 3.50
N VAL A 66 0.28 -11.83 2.52
CA VAL A 66 -0.43 -13.05 2.15
C VAL A 66 -0.38 -14.07 3.28
N TRP A 67 0.79 -14.34 3.84
CA TRP A 67 0.94 -15.27 4.97
C TRP A 67 0.13 -14.84 6.19
N PHE A 68 0.09 -13.54 6.44
CA PHE A 68 -0.59 -12.96 7.58
C PHE A 68 -2.11 -13.03 7.46
N LEU A 69 -2.64 -12.91 6.24
CA LEU A 69 -4.07 -13.00 5.95
C LEU A 69 -4.55 -14.43 5.72
N VAL A 70 -3.72 -15.26 5.08
CA VAL A 70 -3.99 -16.66 4.75
C VAL A 70 -2.72 -17.47 5.04
N PRO A 71 -2.59 -18.09 6.23
CA PRO A 71 -1.38 -18.81 6.65
C PRO A 71 -1.28 -20.20 5.98
N ASP A 72 -1.32 -20.22 4.66
CA ASP A 72 -1.20 -21.40 3.82
C ASP A 72 0.01 -21.29 2.88
N ARG A 73 0.73 -22.40 2.72
CA ARG A 73 1.96 -22.43 1.92
C ARG A 73 1.68 -22.25 0.42
N ARG A 74 0.53 -22.71 -0.08
CA ARG A 74 0.15 -22.56 -1.48
C ARG A 74 -0.25 -21.11 -1.75
N ALA A 75 -1.03 -20.51 -0.86
CA ALA A 75 -1.36 -19.08 -0.90
C ALA A 75 -0.08 -18.22 -0.91
N LEU A 76 0.87 -18.52 -0.02
CA LEU A 76 2.18 -17.86 -0.01
C LEU A 76 2.94 -18.02 -1.33
N GLY A 77 2.95 -19.23 -1.91
CA GLY A 77 3.58 -19.49 -3.21
C GLY A 77 2.95 -18.66 -4.35
N VAL A 78 1.61 -18.60 -4.41
CA VAL A 78 0.88 -17.77 -5.39
C VAL A 78 1.19 -16.29 -5.17
N GLY A 79 1.19 -15.83 -3.91
CA GLY A 79 1.51 -14.45 -3.54
C GLY A 79 2.93 -14.04 -3.94
N ALA A 80 3.92 -14.86 -3.61
CA ALA A 80 5.31 -14.64 -3.96
C ALA A 80 5.53 -14.64 -5.48
N PHE A 81 4.94 -15.62 -6.19
CA PHE A 81 4.98 -15.66 -7.64
C PHE A 81 4.35 -14.40 -8.27
N SER A 82 3.20 -13.97 -7.75
CA SER A 82 2.52 -12.75 -8.22
C SER A 82 3.38 -11.49 -7.97
N ALA A 83 4.11 -11.45 -6.86
CA ALA A 83 5.03 -10.35 -6.55
C ALA A 83 6.17 -10.29 -7.58
N PHE A 84 6.75 -11.44 -7.97
CA PHE A 84 7.84 -11.49 -8.96
C PHE A 84 7.46 -10.98 -10.35
N LEU A 85 6.16 -10.95 -10.68
CA LEU A 85 5.70 -10.33 -11.93
C LEU A 85 5.86 -8.81 -11.94
N LEU A 86 6.12 -8.19 -10.78
CA LEU A 86 6.29 -6.75 -10.64
C LEU A 86 5.19 -5.98 -11.37
N LEU A 87 3.94 -6.46 -11.28
CA LEU A 87 2.78 -5.90 -12.00
C LEU A 87 2.64 -4.38 -11.90
N PRO A 88 3.00 -3.70 -10.78
CA PRO A 88 3.00 -2.24 -10.74
C PRO A 88 3.93 -1.58 -11.78
N VAL A 89 5.02 -2.24 -12.18
CA VAL A 89 6.00 -1.76 -13.16
C VAL A 89 5.42 -1.86 -14.57
N ASN A 90 4.92 -0.74 -15.08
CA ASN A 90 4.25 -0.65 -16.38
C ASN A 90 5.05 0.14 -17.44
N ASN A 91 6.22 0.68 -17.10
CA ASN A 91 7.06 1.52 -17.98
C ASN A 91 6.37 2.80 -18.53
N VAL A 92 5.23 3.18 -17.93
CA VAL A 92 4.48 4.41 -18.21
C VAL A 92 4.66 5.41 -17.06
N SER A 93 4.37 4.97 -15.83
CA SER A 93 4.50 5.78 -14.61
C SER A 93 5.38 5.12 -13.55
N THR A 94 5.56 3.80 -13.64
CA THR A 94 6.35 3.03 -12.67
C THR A 94 7.47 2.30 -13.39
N TYR A 95 8.68 2.40 -12.85
CA TYR A 95 9.93 1.96 -13.46
C TYR A 95 10.83 1.26 -12.45
N LEU A 96 11.82 0.51 -12.94
CA LEU A 96 12.86 -0.11 -12.12
C LEU A 96 14.16 0.73 -12.01
N HIS A 97 14.04 2.04 -12.17
CA HIS A 97 15.11 3.01 -11.93
C HIS A 97 14.66 4.03 -10.87
N PHE A 98 15.60 4.84 -10.37
CA PHE A 98 15.31 5.79 -9.30
C PHE A 98 14.27 6.83 -9.76
N HIS A 99 13.06 6.69 -9.22
CA HIS A 99 11.91 7.54 -9.46
C HIS A 99 11.04 7.49 -8.20
N THR A 100 10.69 8.64 -7.63
CA THR A 100 10.06 8.72 -6.30
C THR A 100 8.69 8.05 -6.24
N TYR A 101 7.85 8.23 -7.27
CA TYR A 101 6.57 7.52 -7.39
C TYR A 101 6.73 5.99 -7.35
N SER A 102 7.70 5.45 -8.11
CA SER A 102 7.96 4.00 -8.16
C SER A 102 8.40 3.45 -6.81
N ILE A 103 9.28 4.18 -6.12
CA ILE A 103 9.73 3.85 -4.76
C ILE A 103 8.55 3.88 -3.78
N GLY A 104 7.68 4.89 -3.88
CA GLY A 104 6.46 4.99 -3.07
C GLY A 104 5.54 3.79 -3.28
N MET A 105 5.27 3.41 -4.53
CA MET A 105 4.43 2.25 -4.86
C MET A 105 5.01 0.93 -4.33
N LEU A 106 6.32 0.73 -4.44
CA LEU A 106 7.01 -0.45 -3.88
C LEU A 106 6.98 -0.47 -2.34
N PHE A 107 6.84 0.69 -1.70
CA PHE A 107 6.75 0.81 -0.25
C PHE A 107 5.35 0.48 0.30
N VAL A 108 4.28 0.63 -0.50
CA VAL A 108 2.89 0.44 -0.05
C VAL A 108 2.62 -0.94 0.58
N PRO A 109 3.09 -2.09 0.03
CA PRO A 109 2.82 -3.38 0.67
C PRO A 109 3.40 -3.50 2.08
N PHE A 110 4.52 -2.84 2.36
CA PHE A 110 5.07 -2.78 3.72
C PHE A 110 4.13 -2.01 4.66
N VAL A 111 3.59 -0.88 4.18
CA VAL A 111 2.58 -0.11 4.92
C VAL A 111 1.33 -0.95 5.17
N LEU A 112 0.83 -1.66 4.16
CA LEU A 112 -0.35 -2.54 4.28
C LEU A 112 -0.11 -3.68 5.27
N TYR A 113 1.07 -4.29 5.25
CA TYR A 113 1.45 -5.31 6.24
C TYR A 113 1.34 -4.77 7.67
N LEU A 114 1.86 -3.57 7.93
CA LEU A 114 1.77 -2.93 9.25
C LEU A 114 0.34 -2.54 9.61
N VAL A 115 -0.47 -2.09 8.65
CA VAL A 115 -1.90 -1.79 8.86
C VAL A 115 -2.67 -3.05 9.24
N PHE A 116 -2.50 -4.14 8.51
CA PHE A 116 -3.13 -5.42 8.84
C PHE A 116 -2.64 -5.94 10.20
N SER A 117 -1.35 -5.79 10.48
CA SER A 117 -0.76 -6.14 11.77
C SER A 117 -1.36 -5.36 12.93
N HIS A 118 -1.60 -4.06 12.71
CA HIS A 118 -2.23 -3.18 13.67
C HIS A 118 -3.70 -3.53 13.92
N LEU A 119 -4.49 -3.74 12.86
CA LEU A 119 -5.92 -4.08 12.97
C LEU A 119 -6.16 -5.29 13.86
N ILE A 120 -5.40 -6.36 13.62
CA ILE A 120 -5.54 -7.64 14.33
C ILE A 120 -4.89 -7.58 15.72
N GLY A 121 -3.88 -6.71 15.91
CA GLY A 121 -3.39 -6.33 17.22
C GLY A 121 -2.03 -6.88 17.66
N GLY A 122 -1.15 -7.23 16.72
CA GLY A 122 0.31 -7.50 16.81
C GLY A 122 0.85 -8.22 18.06
N ASP A 123 1.35 -9.45 18.00
CA ASP A 123 2.52 -9.82 17.20
C ASP A 123 2.39 -11.15 16.44
N GLY A 124 2.98 -11.23 15.25
CA GLY A 124 3.16 -12.52 14.56
C GLY A 124 3.98 -13.51 15.41
N ARG A 125 4.87 -12.98 16.27
CA ARG A 125 5.61 -13.73 17.30
C ARG A 125 4.73 -14.15 18.47
N GLU A 126 3.83 -13.32 18.97
CA GLU A 126 2.85 -13.76 19.99
C GLU A 126 2.02 -14.92 19.45
N ARG A 127 1.58 -14.86 18.19
CA ARG A 127 0.93 -16.00 17.51
C ARG A 127 1.84 -17.19 17.26
N LEU A 128 3.15 -16.98 17.14
CA LEU A 128 4.12 -18.07 17.02
C LEU A 128 4.39 -18.72 18.39
N VAL A 129 4.45 -17.91 19.45
CA VAL A 129 4.62 -18.31 20.84
C VAL A 129 3.37 -19.01 21.36
N GLU A 130 2.17 -18.50 21.06
CA GLU A 130 0.90 -19.17 21.33
C GLU A 130 0.83 -20.53 20.61
N ARG A 131 1.31 -20.61 19.36
CA ARG A 131 1.47 -21.89 18.63
C ARG A 131 2.46 -22.86 19.28
N VAL A 132 3.52 -22.36 19.91
CA VAL A 132 4.53 -23.16 20.63
C VAL A 132 4.02 -23.56 22.02
N ALA A 133 3.29 -22.67 22.69
CA ALA A 133 2.70 -22.87 24.02
C ALA A 133 1.52 -23.86 23.99
N ASP A 134 0.72 -23.86 22.92
CA ASP A 134 -0.36 -24.84 22.67
C ASP A 134 0.18 -26.25 22.31
N GLY A 135 1.48 -26.50 22.46
CA GLY A 135 2.09 -27.82 22.31
C GLY A 135 2.15 -28.36 20.87
N ARG A 136 1.63 -27.64 19.88
CA ARG A 136 1.59 -28.12 18.48
C ARG A 136 2.95 -28.10 17.77
N GLY A 137 3.98 -27.56 18.42
CA GLY A 137 5.37 -27.60 17.97
C GLY A 137 6.31 -28.43 18.84
N ALA A 138 5.83 -29.01 19.94
CA ALA A 138 6.66 -29.78 20.87
C ALA A 138 6.29 -31.26 20.82
N ILE A 139 7.29 -32.08 20.52
CA ILE A 139 7.26 -33.53 20.71
C ILE A 139 6.88 -33.79 22.18
N ASP A 140 5.78 -34.52 22.35
CA ASP A 140 5.36 -35.32 23.51
C ASP A 140 6.02 -34.98 24.85
N ARG A 141 5.29 -34.27 25.72
CA ARG A 141 5.43 -34.46 27.18
C ARG A 141 4.09 -34.26 27.88
N ALA A 142 3.53 -35.40 28.26
CA ALA A 142 2.43 -35.53 29.19
C ALA A 142 2.59 -34.69 30.46
N GLY A 143 1.46 -34.15 30.92
CA GLY A 143 1.23 -33.67 32.27
C GLY A 143 1.67 -32.24 32.52
N LEU A 144 0.69 -31.33 32.63
CA LEU A 144 0.61 -30.30 33.66
C LEU A 144 -0.77 -29.62 33.53
N GLY A 145 -1.67 -29.94 34.45
CA GLY A 145 -2.89 -29.17 34.66
C GLY A 145 -2.57 -27.87 35.39
N TYR A 146 -3.30 -26.80 35.06
CA TYR A 146 -3.41 -25.63 35.91
C TYR A 146 -4.75 -24.95 35.67
N ASP A 147 -5.56 -24.94 36.72
CA ASP A 147 -6.90 -24.37 36.81
C ASP A 147 -6.91 -22.83 36.81
N ASP A 148 -8.07 -22.31 36.42
CA ASP A 148 -8.75 -21.10 36.89
C ASP A 148 -8.01 -19.76 36.93
N GLY A 149 -8.54 -18.83 36.13
CA GLY A 149 -8.29 -17.40 36.30
C GLY A 149 -8.30 -16.58 35.02
N ALA A 150 -9.22 -16.83 34.08
CA ALA A 150 -9.49 -15.87 33.01
C ALA A 150 -10.27 -14.67 33.60
N ALA A 151 -9.56 -13.88 34.42
CA ALA A 151 -10.00 -12.56 34.82
C ALA A 151 -10.20 -11.75 33.54
N PHE A 152 -11.46 -11.38 33.29
CA PHE A 152 -11.83 -10.45 32.24
C PHE A 152 -11.34 -9.07 32.67
N ASP A 153 -10.04 -8.84 32.47
CA ASP A 153 -9.42 -7.57 32.80
C ASP A 153 -9.84 -6.55 31.74
N VAL A 154 -10.63 -5.56 32.15
CA VAL A 154 -10.88 -4.32 31.40
C VAL A 154 -9.60 -3.47 31.47
N GLY A 155 -8.47 -4.09 31.13
CA GLY A 155 -7.14 -3.51 31.18
C GLY A 155 -6.82 -2.87 29.85
N LEU A 156 -6.29 -1.64 29.88
CA LEU A 156 -5.73 -0.94 28.72
C LEU A 156 -4.98 -1.94 27.84
N ARG A 157 -5.55 -2.29 26.66
CA ARG A 157 -4.86 -3.15 25.70
C ARG A 157 -3.49 -2.54 25.46
N ARG A 158 -2.43 -3.26 25.84
CA ARG A 158 -1.06 -2.78 25.65
C ARG A 158 -0.92 -2.32 24.19
N PRO A 159 -0.39 -1.11 23.96
CA PRO A 159 -0.21 -0.62 22.61
C PRO A 159 0.70 -1.61 21.88
N ALA A 160 0.21 -2.15 20.76
CA ALA A 160 0.99 -3.07 19.97
C ALA A 160 2.20 -2.32 19.41
N PRO A 161 3.34 -2.99 19.14
CA PRO A 161 4.49 -2.35 18.50
C PRO A 161 4.12 -1.59 17.22
N THR A 162 3.12 -2.09 16.49
CA THR A 162 2.57 -1.47 15.28
C THR A 162 1.90 -0.12 15.52
N THR A 163 1.32 0.12 16.71
CA THR A 163 0.71 1.42 17.07
C THR A 163 1.74 2.55 17.01
N TYR A 164 2.98 2.26 17.41
CA TYR A 164 4.08 3.23 17.44
C TYR A 164 4.88 3.25 16.14
N LEU A 165 5.01 2.11 15.47
CA LEU A 165 5.78 2.01 14.22
C LEU A 165 5.04 2.58 13.01
N LEU A 166 3.70 2.49 12.99
CA LEU A 166 2.93 2.90 11.82
C LEU A 166 2.99 4.42 11.54
N PRO A 167 2.85 5.34 12.52
CA PRO A 167 2.98 6.78 12.27
C PRO A 167 4.29 7.19 11.56
N PRO A 168 5.51 6.84 12.03
CA PRO A 168 6.73 7.23 11.34
C PRO A 168 6.85 6.58 9.95
N VAL A 169 6.29 5.38 9.74
CA VAL A 169 6.25 4.73 8.42
C VAL A 169 5.30 5.46 7.46
N LEU A 170 4.13 5.89 7.93
CA LEU A 170 3.19 6.70 7.14
C LEU A 170 3.80 8.08 6.80
N PHE A 171 4.51 8.69 7.74
CA PHE A 171 5.25 9.93 7.49
C PHE A 171 6.40 9.71 6.49
N ALA A 172 7.13 8.61 6.59
CA ALA A 172 8.15 8.25 5.60
C ALA A 172 7.55 8.06 4.20
N LEU A 173 6.37 7.43 4.09
CA LEU A 173 5.66 7.32 2.80
C LEU A 173 5.30 8.70 2.23
N LEU A 174 4.83 9.62 3.08
CA LEU A 174 4.55 11.01 2.70
C LEU A 174 5.80 11.70 2.13
N LEU A 175 6.95 11.60 2.82
CA LEU A 175 8.21 12.17 2.35
C LEU A 175 8.74 11.50 1.08
N VAL A 176 8.48 10.21 0.90
CA VAL A 176 8.86 9.46 -0.32
C VAL A 176 8.02 9.92 -1.49
N HIS A 177 6.70 9.99 -1.34
CA HIS A 177 5.81 10.47 -2.39
C HIS A 177 4.43 10.90 -1.86
N PRO A 178 4.10 12.21 -1.87
CA PRO A 178 2.83 12.72 -1.38
C PRO A 178 1.59 12.10 -2.05
N GLN A 179 1.60 11.91 -3.38
CA GLN A 179 0.45 11.31 -4.07
C GLN A 179 0.19 9.84 -3.66
N VAL A 180 1.25 9.07 -3.35
CA VAL A 180 1.07 7.68 -2.91
C VAL A 180 0.58 7.67 -1.45
N ALA A 181 1.08 8.59 -0.63
CA ALA A 181 0.58 8.79 0.73
C ALA A 181 -0.89 9.21 0.76
N LEU A 182 -1.34 10.05 -0.18
CA LEU A 182 -2.76 10.39 -0.33
C LEU A 182 -3.62 9.15 -0.63
N ASN A 183 -3.17 8.27 -1.52
CA ASN A 183 -3.89 7.02 -1.79
C ASN A 183 -4.03 6.17 -0.52
N VAL A 184 -2.96 6.06 0.27
CA VAL A 184 -3.01 5.35 1.56
C VAL A 184 -3.90 6.09 2.56
N MET A 185 -3.90 7.42 2.58
CA MET A 185 -4.77 8.24 3.43
C MET A 185 -6.25 7.99 3.12
N LEU A 186 -6.64 7.97 1.84
CA LEU A 186 -8.00 7.66 1.40
C LEU A 186 -8.39 6.21 1.75
N LEU A 187 -7.48 5.26 1.53
CA LEU A 187 -7.69 3.86 1.93
C LEU A 187 -7.97 3.75 3.44
N LEU A 188 -7.11 4.34 4.28
CA LEU A 188 -7.27 4.34 5.73
C LEU A 188 -8.53 5.09 6.17
N GLY A 189 -8.88 6.18 5.49
CA GLY A 189 -10.11 6.93 5.69
C GLY A 189 -11.35 6.07 5.47
N GLY A 190 -11.43 5.38 4.33
CA GLY A 190 -12.56 4.48 4.04
C GLY A 190 -12.62 3.29 5.02
N MET A 191 -11.48 2.74 5.41
CA MET A 191 -11.40 1.73 6.47
C MET A 191 -11.91 2.26 7.82
N ALA A 192 -11.49 3.45 8.23
CA ALA A 192 -11.92 4.07 9.49
C ALA A 192 -13.44 4.34 9.49
N VAL A 193 -13.98 4.88 8.39
CA VAL A 193 -15.42 5.11 8.22
C VAL A 193 -16.19 3.79 8.32
N ALA A 194 -15.72 2.74 7.65
CA ALA A 194 -16.34 1.42 7.74
C ALA A 194 -16.32 0.88 9.17
N GLN A 195 -15.17 0.94 9.87
CA GLN A 195 -15.05 0.48 11.26
C GLN A 195 -16.05 1.20 12.19
N HIS A 196 -16.17 2.52 12.06
CA HIS A 196 -17.14 3.30 12.85
C HIS A 196 -18.59 2.98 12.48
N ALA A 197 -18.89 2.79 11.20
CA ALA A 197 -20.23 2.37 10.77
C ALA A 197 -20.60 0.99 11.33
N PHE A 198 -19.68 0.01 11.31
CA PHE A 198 -19.92 -1.30 11.94
C PHE A 198 -20.14 -1.17 13.44
N ARG A 199 -19.34 -0.38 14.16
CA ARG A 199 -19.54 -0.15 15.59
C ARG A 199 -20.86 0.53 15.93
N TRP A 200 -21.31 1.43 15.07
CA TRP A 200 -22.56 2.16 15.27
C TRP A 200 -23.80 1.32 14.95
N PHE A 201 -23.81 0.67 13.78
CA PHE A 201 -24.99 -0.03 13.28
C PHE A 201 -25.03 -1.52 13.62
N ARG A 202 -23.87 -2.15 13.86
CA ARG A 202 -23.73 -3.57 14.17
C ARG A 202 -22.68 -3.81 15.25
N PRO A 203 -22.90 -3.34 16.50
CA PRO A 203 -21.91 -3.41 17.57
C PRO A 203 -21.49 -4.85 17.93
N ASN A 204 -22.35 -5.83 17.68
CA ASN A 204 -22.08 -7.25 17.92
C ASN A 204 -21.32 -7.93 16.76
N ASP A 205 -21.05 -7.22 15.67
CA ASP A 205 -20.30 -7.75 14.54
C ASP A 205 -18.82 -7.89 14.91
N PRO A 206 -18.17 -9.01 14.55
CA PRO A 206 -16.72 -9.21 14.64
C PRO A 206 -15.86 -8.00 14.26
N ILE A 207 -16.25 -7.30 13.20
CA ILE A 207 -15.50 -6.18 12.64
C ILE A 207 -15.37 -5.02 13.64
N ALA A 208 -16.37 -4.86 14.52
CA ALA A 208 -16.36 -3.86 15.57
C ALA A 208 -15.21 -4.08 16.58
N GLY A 209 -14.76 -5.32 16.76
CA GLY A 209 -13.73 -5.72 17.73
C GLY A 209 -12.28 -5.45 17.31
N TYR A 210 -12.00 -5.17 16.03
CA TYR A 210 -10.64 -4.86 15.57
C TYR A 210 -10.13 -3.52 16.12
N ARG A 211 -8.79 -3.38 16.19
CA ARG A 211 -8.16 -2.10 16.54
C ARG A 211 -8.50 -1.06 15.47
N LEU A 212 -8.81 0.17 15.89
CA LEU A 212 -9.15 1.24 14.96
C LEU A 212 -7.90 1.74 14.23
N VAL A 213 -8.05 2.05 12.94
CA VAL A 213 -7.05 2.80 12.16
C VAL A 213 -7.27 4.32 12.25
N THR A 214 -8.25 4.78 13.02
CA THR A 214 -8.66 6.19 13.11
C THR A 214 -7.50 7.11 13.52
N LEU A 215 -6.74 6.76 14.56
CA LEU A 215 -5.61 7.60 14.99
C LEU A 215 -4.52 7.70 13.90
N GLN A 216 -4.30 6.61 13.19
CA GLN A 216 -3.32 6.52 12.09
C GLN A 216 -3.77 7.33 10.88
N THR A 217 -5.08 7.32 10.62
CA THR A 217 -5.74 8.13 9.59
C THR A 217 -5.65 9.62 9.93
N ILE A 218 -5.96 10.01 11.16
CA ILE A 218 -5.87 11.40 11.64
C ILE A 218 -4.43 11.88 11.55
N PHE A 219 -3.48 11.09 12.05
CA PHE A 219 -2.06 11.42 11.99
C PHE A 219 -1.60 11.69 10.54
N LEU A 220 -1.88 10.76 9.61
CA LEU A 220 -1.48 10.92 8.22
C LEU A 220 -2.18 12.13 7.58
N THR A 221 -3.46 12.37 7.88
CA THR A 221 -4.22 13.51 7.36
C THR A 221 -3.60 14.84 7.82
N VAL A 222 -3.30 14.95 9.12
CA VAL A 222 -2.67 16.15 9.69
C VAL A 222 -1.26 16.35 9.14
N ALA A 223 -0.46 15.29 9.07
CA ALA A 223 0.89 15.36 8.52
C ALA A 223 0.88 15.73 7.04
N PHE A 224 -0.03 15.18 6.25
CA PHE A 224 -0.23 15.52 4.84
C PHE A 224 -0.63 16.99 4.68
N ALA A 225 -1.63 17.46 5.43
CA ALA A 225 -2.08 18.85 5.38
C ALA A 225 -0.94 19.82 5.74
N ALA A 226 -0.17 19.53 6.79
CA ALA A 226 0.99 20.32 7.18
C ALA A 226 2.07 20.31 6.07
N TRP A 227 2.36 19.15 5.47
CA TRP A 227 3.35 19.02 4.41
C TRP A 227 2.97 19.84 3.18
N ILE A 228 1.73 19.72 2.70
CA ILE A 228 1.25 20.48 1.54
C ILE A 228 1.23 21.99 1.82
N ALA A 229 0.87 22.42 3.04
CA ALA A 229 0.90 23.83 3.43
C ALA A 229 2.32 24.43 3.36
N THR A 230 3.35 23.64 3.69
CA THR A 230 4.76 24.08 3.59
C THR A 230 5.31 24.12 2.16
N HIS A 231 4.63 23.51 1.19
CA HIS A 231 5.08 23.40 -0.21
C HIS A 231 4.14 24.11 -1.18
N GLU A 232 3.69 25.31 -0.79
CA GLU A 232 2.91 26.23 -1.63
C GLU A 232 1.66 25.62 -2.26
N TRP A 233 1.06 24.61 -1.62
CA TRP A 233 -0.13 23.92 -2.14
C TRP A 233 0.02 23.40 -3.58
N GLN A 234 1.25 23.06 -4.02
CA GLN A 234 1.53 22.54 -5.36
C GLN A 234 0.60 21.39 -5.77
N PHE A 235 0.17 20.59 -4.80
CA PHE A 235 -0.79 19.51 -5.00
C PHE A 235 -2.22 20.01 -5.31
N ILE A 236 -2.70 21.09 -4.68
CA ILE A 236 -4.05 21.63 -4.90
C ILE A 236 -4.18 22.22 -6.30
N ASN A 237 -3.16 22.93 -6.79
CA ASN A 237 -3.17 23.46 -8.16
C ASN A 237 -3.35 22.34 -9.20
N THR A 238 -2.83 21.14 -8.91
CA THR A 238 -3.03 19.95 -9.75
C THR A 238 -4.45 19.37 -9.59
N ALA A 239 -5.02 19.41 -8.39
CA ALA A 239 -6.38 18.94 -8.13
C ALA A 239 -7.45 19.84 -8.77
N GLU A 240 -7.26 21.16 -8.76
CA GLU A 240 -8.16 22.11 -9.45
C GLU A 240 -8.16 21.88 -10.96
N ALA A 241 -6.98 21.72 -11.56
CA ALA A 241 -6.85 21.37 -12.98
C ALA A 241 -7.57 20.05 -13.32
N MET A 242 -7.50 19.08 -12.41
CA MET A 242 -8.17 17.78 -12.57
C MET A 242 -9.69 17.90 -12.44
N ILE A 243 -10.21 18.69 -11.49
CA ILE A 243 -11.65 18.96 -11.35
C ILE A 243 -12.19 19.65 -12.60
N GLN A 244 -11.44 20.63 -13.13
CA GLN A 244 -11.80 21.31 -14.36
C GLN A 244 -11.85 20.33 -15.54
N SER A 245 -10.83 19.49 -15.71
CA SER A 245 -10.80 18.49 -16.78
C SER A 245 -11.94 17.45 -16.66
N VAL A 246 -12.35 17.06 -15.45
CA VAL A 246 -13.54 16.22 -15.22
C VAL A 246 -14.82 16.96 -15.61
N SER A 247 -14.93 18.24 -15.25
CA SER A 247 -16.07 19.08 -15.65
C SER A 247 -16.18 19.17 -17.17
N ASP A 248 -15.08 19.49 -17.85
CA ASP A 248 -15.02 19.65 -19.31
C ASP A 248 -15.36 18.33 -20.04
N PHE A 249 -14.92 17.19 -19.50
CA PHE A 249 -15.30 15.88 -20.03
C PHE A 249 -16.80 15.61 -19.89
N VAL A 250 -17.41 15.97 -18.75
CA VAL A 250 -18.84 15.75 -18.50
C VAL A 250 -19.72 16.69 -19.33
N THR A 251 -19.29 17.93 -19.58
CA THR A 251 -20.02 18.88 -20.43
C THR A 251 -19.87 18.59 -21.92
N GLY A 252 -18.95 17.70 -22.31
CA GLY A 252 -18.67 17.36 -23.70
C GLY A 252 -17.74 18.35 -24.40
N ASP A 253 -17.17 19.30 -23.66
CA ASP A 253 -16.19 20.27 -24.14
C ASP A 253 -14.75 19.72 -24.09
N GLY A 254 -14.56 18.56 -23.44
CA GLY A 254 -13.28 17.86 -23.36
C GLY A 254 -12.82 17.34 -24.73
N SER A 255 -11.69 17.86 -25.22
CA SER A 255 -11.01 17.35 -26.41
C SER A 255 -10.00 16.27 -26.03
N ALA A 256 -9.82 15.23 -26.85
CA ALA A 256 -8.72 14.29 -26.64
C ALA A 256 -7.39 15.06 -26.64
N THR A 257 -6.63 14.99 -25.54
CA THR A 257 -5.43 15.81 -25.39
C THR A 257 -4.48 15.68 -26.60
N PRO A 258 -3.84 16.77 -27.06
CA PRO A 258 -2.83 16.73 -28.13
C PRO A 258 -1.71 15.69 -27.89
N ARG A 259 -1.51 15.32 -26.62
CA ARG A 259 -0.59 14.28 -26.18
C ARG A 259 -0.97 12.88 -26.67
N VAL A 260 -2.26 12.53 -26.69
CA VAL A 260 -2.74 11.24 -27.19
C VAL A 260 -2.63 11.20 -28.71
N ALA A 261 -2.98 12.30 -29.40
CA ALA A 261 -2.85 12.41 -30.85
C ALA A 261 -1.39 12.26 -31.32
N SER A 262 -0.47 13.00 -30.70
CA SER A 262 0.97 12.92 -31.01
C SER A 262 1.58 11.55 -30.70
N GLN A 263 1.18 10.88 -29.61
CA GLN A 263 1.62 9.51 -29.32
C GLN A 263 1.08 8.50 -30.32
N ARG A 264 -0.18 8.65 -30.75
CA ARG A 264 -0.79 7.79 -31.77
C ARG A 264 -0.08 7.94 -33.12
N GLU A 265 0.19 9.17 -33.53
CA GLU A 265 0.93 9.47 -34.76
C GLU A 265 2.34 8.88 -34.70
N SER A 266 3.05 9.09 -33.58
CA SER A 266 4.38 8.52 -33.34
C SER A 266 4.37 6.99 -33.41
N ALA A 267 3.42 6.31 -32.77
CA ALA A 267 3.31 4.85 -32.82
C ALA A 267 3.05 4.34 -34.25
N SER A 268 2.15 5.02 -34.98
CA SER A 268 1.84 4.66 -36.37
C SER A 268 3.03 4.80 -37.32
N SER A 269 3.91 5.79 -37.07
CA SER A 269 5.11 6.02 -37.88
C SER A 269 6.13 4.88 -37.82
N VAL A 270 6.11 4.07 -36.75
CA VAL A 270 6.98 2.89 -36.56
C VAL A 270 6.21 1.59 -36.82
N GLY A 271 5.01 1.66 -37.42
CA GLY A 271 4.18 0.50 -37.72
C GLY A 271 3.56 -0.17 -36.48
N ALA A 272 3.55 0.50 -35.33
CA ALA A 272 2.97 -0.03 -34.10
C ALA A 272 1.51 0.39 -33.94
N SER A 273 0.64 -0.55 -33.58
CA SER A 273 -0.75 -0.27 -33.22
C SER A 273 -0.86 0.15 -31.75
N ILE A 274 -1.54 1.26 -31.48
CA ILE A 274 -1.79 1.74 -30.11
C ILE A 274 -2.63 0.74 -29.31
N GLN A 275 -3.54 0.02 -29.95
CA GLN A 275 -4.33 -1.04 -29.32
C GLN A 275 -3.45 -2.22 -28.89
N VAL A 276 -2.51 -2.64 -29.75
CA VAL A 276 -1.55 -3.69 -29.42
C VAL A 276 -0.65 -3.26 -28.27
N LEU A 277 -0.18 -2.01 -28.27
CA LEU A 277 0.61 -1.45 -27.16
C LEU A 277 -0.20 -1.40 -25.87
N PHE A 278 -1.47 -0.99 -25.93
CA PHE A 278 -2.36 -0.97 -24.77
C PHE A 278 -2.53 -2.37 -24.17
N VAL A 279 -2.83 -3.38 -24.99
CA VAL A 279 -2.98 -4.77 -24.51
C VAL A 279 -1.67 -5.29 -23.93
N LYS A 280 -0.51 -4.98 -24.54
CA LYS A 280 0.79 -5.38 -24.00
C LYS A 280 1.11 -4.72 -22.67
N LEU A 281 0.75 -3.45 -22.50
CA LEU A 281 1.02 -2.69 -21.28
C LEU A 281 0.07 -3.02 -20.13
N PHE A 282 -1.21 -3.26 -20.43
CA PHE A 282 -2.25 -3.40 -19.40
C PHE A 282 -2.86 -4.79 -19.31
N GLY A 283 -2.69 -5.66 -20.31
CA GLY A 283 -3.38 -6.95 -20.38
C GLY A 283 -3.09 -7.87 -19.20
N VAL A 284 -1.81 -8.02 -18.83
CA VAL A 284 -1.41 -8.86 -17.68
C VAL A 284 -1.98 -8.29 -16.38
N ALA A 285 -1.87 -6.98 -16.18
CA ALA A 285 -2.42 -6.31 -15.00
C ALA A 285 -3.95 -6.46 -14.94
N ALA A 286 -4.65 -6.31 -16.06
CA ALA A 286 -6.10 -6.46 -16.14
C ALA A 286 -6.57 -7.86 -15.75
N VAL A 287 -5.89 -8.91 -16.25
CA VAL A 287 -6.18 -10.31 -15.87
C VAL A 287 -5.99 -10.50 -14.35
N TYR A 288 -4.89 -10.00 -13.80
CA TYR A 288 -4.63 -10.10 -12.37
C TYR A 288 -5.63 -9.32 -11.52
N SER A 289 -6.01 -8.12 -11.94
CA SER A 289 -7.05 -7.32 -11.27
C SER A 289 -8.39 -8.04 -11.28
N LEU A 290 -8.77 -8.69 -12.39
CA LEU A 290 -10.00 -9.49 -12.48
C LEU A 290 -9.96 -10.71 -11.56
N LEU A 291 -8.84 -11.44 -11.52
CA LEU A 291 -8.66 -12.57 -10.62
C LEU A 291 -8.72 -12.13 -9.16
N ALA A 292 -8.03 -11.04 -8.80
CA ALA A 292 -8.06 -10.49 -7.45
C ALA A 292 -9.48 -10.05 -7.05
N ALA A 293 -10.21 -9.37 -7.94
CA ALA A 293 -11.60 -8.99 -7.72
C ALA A 293 -12.50 -10.21 -7.50
N GLY A 294 -12.31 -11.27 -8.29
CA GLY A 294 -13.02 -12.54 -8.13
C GLY A 294 -12.75 -13.21 -6.77
N VAL A 295 -11.50 -13.23 -6.32
CA VAL A 295 -11.13 -13.75 -5.00
C VAL A 295 -11.74 -12.92 -3.87
N VAL A 296 -11.65 -11.59 -3.95
CA VAL A 296 -12.27 -10.69 -2.96
C VAL A 296 -13.78 -10.92 -2.91
N ALA A 297 -14.46 -10.89 -4.05
CA ALA A 297 -15.91 -11.14 -4.13
C ALA A 297 -16.27 -12.52 -3.57
N GLY A 298 -15.57 -13.57 -3.98
CA GLY A 298 -15.80 -14.93 -3.50
C GLY A 298 -15.57 -15.09 -2.00
N ARG A 299 -14.66 -14.32 -1.39
CA ARG A 299 -14.46 -14.30 0.06
C ARG A 299 -15.54 -13.51 0.78
N LEU A 300 -15.94 -12.35 0.25
CA LEU A 300 -16.98 -11.52 0.87
C LEU A 300 -18.35 -12.20 0.85
N THR A 301 -18.70 -12.90 -0.24
CA THR A 301 -19.95 -13.67 -0.38
C THR A 301 -19.95 -15.00 0.39
N GLY A 302 -18.78 -15.46 0.86
CA GLY A 302 -18.61 -16.74 1.54
C GLY A 302 -18.47 -17.95 0.60
N TYR A 303 -18.51 -17.75 -0.72
CA TYR A 303 -18.36 -18.82 -1.72
C TYR A 303 -17.03 -19.57 -1.58
N LEU A 304 -15.93 -18.86 -1.31
CA LEU A 304 -14.60 -19.46 -1.17
C LEU A 304 -14.34 -20.12 0.19
N GLY A 305 -15.31 -20.08 1.11
CA GLY A 305 -15.21 -20.63 2.46
C GLY A 305 -14.01 -20.10 3.26
N PRO A 306 -13.81 -20.58 4.49
CA PRO A 306 -12.57 -20.40 5.22
C PRO A 306 -11.43 -21.20 4.57
N PRO A 307 -10.17 -20.73 4.60
CA PRO A 307 -9.05 -21.43 3.98
C PRO A 307 -8.82 -22.81 4.62
N ALA A 308 -8.63 -23.83 3.77
CA ALA A 308 -8.43 -25.22 4.18
C ALA A 308 -7.13 -25.35 5.01
N GLY A 309 -7.26 -25.83 6.26
CA GLY A 309 -6.17 -25.85 7.25
C GLY A 309 -6.50 -25.08 8.53
N ALA A 310 -7.56 -24.26 8.53
CA ALA A 310 -8.15 -23.65 9.73
C ALA A 310 -8.93 -24.66 10.62
N GLY A 311 -8.59 -25.95 10.54
CA GLY A 311 -9.28 -27.03 11.25
C GLY A 311 -8.94 -27.16 12.74
N SER A 312 -8.18 -26.21 13.32
CA SER A 312 -7.81 -26.28 14.73
C SER A 312 -7.69 -24.90 15.38
N MET A 313 -8.78 -24.14 15.47
CA MET A 313 -9.16 -23.40 16.69
C MET A 313 -10.61 -22.94 16.54
N ARG A 314 -11.45 -23.32 17.50
CA ARG A 314 -12.90 -23.12 17.52
C ARG A 314 -13.31 -21.65 17.74
N SER A 315 -14.55 -21.35 17.33
CA SER A 315 -15.46 -20.31 17.85
C SER A 315 -15.06 -18.83 17.75
N THR A 316 -14.49 -18.39 16.64
CA THR A 316 -14.18 -16.95 16.41
C THR A 316 -14.25 -16.58 14.91
N PRO A 317 -14.57 -15.31 14.58
CA PRO A 317 -14.88 -14.86 13.21
C PRO A 317 -13.73 -14.98 12.19
N ASP A 318 -14.07 -15.10 10.89
CA ASP A 318 -13.12 -15.22 9.78
C ASP A 318 -12.31 -13.92 9.60
N THR A 319 -11.21 -13.80 10.33
CA THR A 319 -10.36 -12.61 10.34
C THR A 319 -9.86 -12.21 8.95
N ALA A 320 -9.60 -13.20 8.08
CA ALA A 320 -9.16 -12.93 6.73
C ALA A 320 -10.28 -12.25 5.92
N ARG A 321 -11.52 -12.73 6.07
CA ARG A 321 -12.71 -12.11 5.46
C ARG A 321 -12.95 -10.71 6.00
N ASP A 322 -12.87 -10.52 7.31
CA ASP A 322 -13.12 -9.24 7.95
C ASP A 322 -12.10 -8.16 7.54
N VAL A 323 -10.82 -8.50 7.56
CA VAL A 323 -9.74 -7.59 7.10
C VAL A 323 -9.87 -7.31 5.61
N THR A 324 -10.24 -8.31 4.81
CA THR A 324 -10.53 -8.12 3.38
C THR A 324 -11.71 -7.18 3.16
N ALA A 325 -12.78 -7.29 3.97
CA ALA A 325 -13.95 -6.42 3.91
C ALA A 325 -13.61 -4.97 4.24
N LEU A 326 -12.84 -4.74 5.31
CA LEU A 326 -12.36 -3.40 5.66
C LEU A 326 -11.46 -2.81 4.56
N PHE A 327 -10.49 -3.59 4.07
CA PHE A 327 -9.60 -3.16 3.00
C PHE A 327 -10.37 -2.82 1.71
N PHE A 328 -11.35 -3.65 1.35
CA PHE A 328 -12.22 -3.40 0.20
C PHE A 328 -13.06 -2.13 0.38
N ALA A 329 -13.64 -1.90 1.57
CA ALA A 329 -14.35 -0.65 1.87
C ALA A 329 -13.44 0.58 1.72
N GLY A 330 -12.17 0.48 2.14
CA GLY A 330 -11.16 1.51 1.86
C GLY A 330 -10.91 1.72 0.36
N CYS A 331 -10.82 0.64 -0.42
CA CYS A 331 -10.62 0.72 -1.86
C CYS A 331 -11.80 1.37 -2.60
N LEU A 332 -13.04 1.24 -2.09
CA LEU A 332 -14.20 1.93 -2.66
C LEU A 332 -14.05 3.45 -2.64
N LEU A 333 -13.40 4.01 -1.61
CA LEU A 333 -13.13 5.46 -1.55
C LEU A 333 -12.07 5.91 -2.58
N LEU A 334 -11.17 5.01 -2.97
CA LEU A 334 -10.15 5.28 -3.99
C LEU A 334 -10.72 5.28 -5.41
N PHE A 335 -11.82 4.57 -5.66
CA PHE A 335 -12.36 4.41 -7.01
C PHE A 335 -12.77 5.74 -7.66
N PRO A 336 -13.54 6.63 -7.01
CA PRO A 336 -13.84 7.96 -7.57
C PRO A 336 -12.58 8.79 -7.85
N PHE A 337 -11.59 8.71 -6.96
CA PHE A 337 -10.33 9.45 -7.10
C PHE A 337 -9.52 9.00 -8.32
N PHE A 338 -9.41 7.68 -8.54
CA PHE A 338 -8.75 7.14 -9.73
C PHE A 338 -9.54 7.35 -11.01
N ALA A 339 -10.87 7.25 -10.95
CA ALA A 339 -11.73 7.55 -12.10
C ALA A 339 -11.56 9.01 -12.53
N ALA A 340 -11.52 9.93 -11.58
CA ALA A 340 -11.30 11.34 -11.86
C ALA A 340 -9.89 11.60 -12.44
N HIS A 341 -8.84 10.89 -11.99
CA HIS A 341 -7.49 10.98 -12.59
C HIS A 341 -7.46 10.45 -14.03
N LEU A 342 -8.18 9.35 -14.29
CA LEU A 342 -8.27 8.78 -15.63
C LEU A 342 -8.92 9.77 -16.59
N VAL A 343 -10.08 10.31 -16.22
CA VAL A 343 -10.78 11.34 -17.00
C VAL A 343 -9.91 12.58 -17.17
N GLY A 344 -9.31 13.04 -16.07
CA GLY A 344 -8.39 14.18 -16.01
C GLY A 344 -7.17 14.08 -16.93
N SER A 345 -6.78 12.86 -17.31
CA SER A 345 -5.64 12.61 -18.20
C SER A 345 -6.02 12.47 -19.68
N ILE A 346 -7.31 12.22 -19.95
CA ILE A 346 -7.85 12.02 -21.29
C ILE A 346 -8.35 13.35 -21.88
N SER A 347 -8.90 14.22 -21.02
CA SER A 347 -9.41 15.57 -21.26
C SER A 347 -8.34 16.61 -20.97
#